data_AF-F0TBR7-F1
#
_entry.id   AF-F0TBR7-F1
#
_cell.length_a   1.000
_cell.length_b   1.000
_cell.length_c   1.000
_cell.angle_alpha   90.00
_cell.angle_beta   90.00
_cell.angle_gamma   90.00
#
_symmetry.space_group_name_H-M   'P 1'
#
loop_
_entity.id
_entity.type
_entity.pdbx_description
1 polymer ?
#
loop_
_entity_poly.entity_id
_entity_poly.type
_entity_poly.pdbx_seq_one_letter_code
_entity_poly.pdbx_strand_id
1 'polypeptide(L)'
;MPDWVTHIAVAWIICRLLSFKYDEFNAANTMLVITGALIPDFSKFILVFKFFGLDLSEYLSIIHIPTGSVIVAGMMSMLFPEKKKAFLFFGLGIITHYSLDIILEHVSGGIYLLFPFSWWQWQLQITNSSDYLITLLALCLAGLVYLVGREIDANKGTA
;
A
#
# COMPACT_ATOMS: atom_id res chain seq x y z
N MET A 1 -8.43 -6.85 8.09
CA MET A 1 -7.56 -6.23 9.12
C MET A 1 -8.02 -4.78 9.25
N PRO A 2 -7.62 -3.93 10.22
CA PRO A 2 -7.58 -2.49 9.94
C PRO A 2 -6.52 -2.26 8.84
N ASP A 3 -6.91 -2.57 7.61
CA ASP A 3 -6.05 -2.77 6.43
C ASP A 3 -5.25 -1.53 6.09
N TRP A 4 -5.90 -0.37 6.14
CA TRP A 4 -5.26 0.90 5.82
C TRP A 4 -4.09 1.20 6.75
N VAL A 5 -4.25 0.93 8.05
CA VAL A 5 -3.20 1.23 9.03
C VAL A 5 -1.96 0.39 8.76
N THR A 6 -2.13 -0.91 8.52
CA THR A 6 -1.00 -1.81 8.22
C THR A 6 -0.33 -1.43 6.91
N HIS A 7 -1.10 -1.19 5.84
CA HIS A 7 -0.57 -0.81 4.52
C HIS A 7 0.22 0.51 4.60
N ILE A 8 -0.31 1.52 5.30
CA ILE A 8 0.38 2.80 5.55
C ILE A 8 1.68 2.56 6.35
N ALA A 9 1.61 1.79 7.44
CA ALA A 9 2.76 1.56 8.32
C ALA A 9 3.89 0.86 7.57
N VAL A 10 3.59 -0.20 6.80
CA VAL A 10 4.60 -0.96 6.06
C VAL A 10 5.20 -0.14 4.91
N ALA A 11 4.37 0.59 4.15
CA ALA A 11 4.86 1.51 3.13
C ALA A 11 5.82 2.57 3.72
N TRP A 12 5.44 3.15 4.86
CA TRP A 12 6.28 4.12 5.57
C TRP A 12 7.58 3.51 6.09
N ILE A 13 7.53 2.32 6.71
CA ILE A 13 8.72 1.60 7.21
C ILE A 13 9.73 1.40 6.07
N ILE A 14 9.27 0.90 4.92
CA ILE A 14 10.13 0.64 3.76
C ILE A 14 10.75 1.95 3.27
N CYS A 15 9.96 3.02 3.12
CA CYS A 15 10.49 4.32 2.71
C CYS A 15 11.50 4.86 3.71
N ARG A 16 11.22 4.75 5.01
CA ARG A 16 12.10 5.25 6.07
C ARG A 16 13.44 4.50 6.08
N LEU A 17 13.43 3.17 5.95
CA LEU A 17 14.65 2.38 5.84
C LEU A 17 15.46 2.75 4.60
N LEU A 18 14.80 2.95 3.45
CA LEU A 18 15.46 3.37 2.22
C LEU A 18 16.01 4.80 2.29
N SER A 19 15.35 5.70 3.03
CA SER A 19 15.80 7.08 3.24
C SER A 19 17.14 7.20 3.94
N PHE A 20 17.59 6.16 4.64
CA PHE A 20 18.92 6.17 5.27
C PHE A 20 20.06 6.19 4.24
N LYS A 21 19.80 5.67 3.04
CA LYS A 21 20.77 5.54 1.95
C LYS A 21 20.44 6.38 0.71
N TYR A 22 19.16 6.60 0.43
CA TYR A 22 18.67 7.22 -0.81
C TYR A 22 17.86 8.49 -0.49
N ASP A 23 18.36 9.65 -0.93
CA ASP A 23 17.75 10.96 -0.66
C ASP A 23 16.41 11.15 -1.38
N GLU A 24 16.14 10.33 -2.40
CA GLU A 24 14.85 10.32 -3.10
C GLU A 24 13.70 9.90 -2.19
N PHE A 25 13.94 9.15 -1.10
CA PHE A 25 12.91 8.75 -0.14
C PHE A 25 12.68 9.81 0.94
N ASN A 26 12.48 11.05 0.50
CA ASN A 26 12.04 12.15 1.36
C ASN A 26 10.54 12.06 1.70
N ALA A 27 10.07 12.98 2.56
CA ALA A 27 8.69 13.00 3.01
C ALA A 27 7.67 13.08 1.86
N ALA A 28 7.93 13.92 0.84
CA ALA A 28 7.01 14.09 -0.28
C ALA A 28 6.85 12.80 -1.09
N ASN A 29 7.97 12.15 -1.43
CA ASN A 29 7.92 10.89 -2.18
C ASN A 29 7.40 9.72 -1.34
N THR A 30 7.66 9.71 -0.02
CA THR A 30 7.07 8.74 0.91
C THR A 30 5.54 8.81 0.90
N MET A 31 4.97 10.02 0.82
CA MET A 31 3.52 10.17 0.69
C MET A 31 2.97 9.60 -0.62
N LEU A 32 3.74 9.64 -1.71
CA LEU A 32 3.34 8.98 -2.96
C LEU A 32 3.31 7.46 -2.81
N VAL A 33 4.28 6.87 -2.09
CA VAL A 33 4.28 5.43 -1.79
C VAL A 33 3.11 5.05 -0.90
N ILE A 34 2.86 5.80 0.17
CA ILE A 34 1.71 5.57 1.06
C ILE A 34 0.40 5.68 0.28
N THR A 35 0.27 6.70 -0.56
CA THR A 35 -0.92 6.85 -1.41
C THR A 35 -1.06 5.66 -2.36
N GLY A 36 0.03 5.22 -2.98
CA GLY A 36 0.07 4.02 -3.83
C GLY A 36 -0.38 2.76 -3.11
N ALA A 37 0.03 2.59 -1.85
CA ALA A 37 -0.38 1.46 -1.01
C ALA A 37 -1.86 1.50 -0.62
N LEU A 38 -2.54 2.63 -0.79
CA LEU A 38 -3.98 2.78 -0.56
C LEU A 38 -4.82 2.72 -1.84
N ILE A 39 -4.20 2.78 -3.03
CA ILE A 39 -4.92 2.76 -4.31
C ILE A 39 -5.81 1.51 -4.47
N PRO A 40 -5.32 0.27 -4.26
CA PRO A 40 -6.18 -0.91 -4.40
C PRO A 40 -7.40 -0.85 -3.47
N ASP A 41 -7.17 -0.27 -2.30
CA ASP A 41 -8.13 -0.11 -1.22
C ASP A 41 -9.15 1.01 -1.43
N PHE A 42 -9.04 1.79 -2.51
CA PHE A 42 -10.13 2.69 -2.93
C PHE A 42 -11.39 1.89 -3.30
N SER A 43 -11.27 0.60 -3.61
CA SER A 43 -12.42 -0.30 -3.72
C SER A 43 -13.31 -0.29 -2.46
N LYS A 44 -12.78 -0.01 -1.26
CA LYS A 44 -13.56 0.06 -0.02
C LYS A 44 -14.58 1.20 0.01
N PHE A 45 -14.49 2.18 -0.89
CA PHE A 45 -15.56 3.15 -1.09
C PHE A 45 -16.90 2.50 -1.50
N ILE A 46 -16.90 1.25 -1.98
CA ILE A 46 -18.13 0.44 -2.16
C ILE A 46 -18.98 0.46 -0.89
N LEU A 47 -18.38 0.38 0.31
CA LEU A 47 -19.11 0.39 1.57
C LEU A 47 -19.84 1.72 1.80
N VAL A 48 -19.21 2.83 1.42
CA VAL A 48 -19.81 4.17 1.51
C VAL A 48 -20.96 4.30 0.53
N PHE A 49 -20.79 3.89 -0.73
CA PHE A 49 -21.86 3.94 -1.72
C PHE A 49 -23.03 3.03 -1.37
N LYS A 50 -22.75 1.83 -0.83
CA LYS A 50 -23.77 0.90 -0.36
C LYS A 50 -24.59 1.48 0.79
N PHE A 51 -23.98 2.27 1.67
CA PHE A 51 -24.69 3.00 2.72
C PHE A 51 -25.74 3.99 2.14
N PHE A 52 -25.46 4.59 0.98
CA PHE A 52 -26.40 5.43 0.24
C PHE A 52 -27.35 4.66 -0.69
N GLY A 53 -27.34 3.31 -0.63
CA GLY A 53 -28.19 2.47 -1.48
C GLY A 53 -27.70 2.28 -2.92
N LEU A 54 -26.44 2.63 -3.21
CA LEU A 54 -25.83 2.45 -4.53
C LEU A 54 -24.92 1.22 -4.52
N ASP A 55 -25.17 0.24 -5.39
CA ASP A 55 -24.30 -0.92 -5.58
C ASP A 55 -23.30 -0.65 -6.72
N LEU A 56 -22.06 -0.32 -6.34
CA LEU A 56 -20.94 -0.10 -7.26
C LEU A 56 -19.86 -1.18 -7.13
N SER A 57 -20.22 -2.35 -6.58
CA SER A 57 -19.26 -3.42 -6.28
C SER A 57 -18.48 -3.89 -7.52
N GLU A 58 -19.16 -4.12 -8.64
CA GLU A 58 -18.54 -4.58 -9.89
C GLU A 58 -17.56 -3.55 -10.47
N TYR A 59 -17.85 -2.25 -10.33
CA TYR A 59 -17.02 -1.19 -10.91
C TYR A 59 -15.77 -0.89 -10.09
N LEU A 60 -15.93 -0.83 -8.77
CA LEU A 60 -14.86 -0.45 -7.85
C LEU A 60 -13.96 -1.63 -7.47
N SER A 61 -14.44 -2.87 -7.55
CA SER A 61 -13.61 -4.06 -7.30
C SER A 61 -12.46 -4.22 -8.30
N ILE A 62 -12.63 -3.73 -9.54
CA ILE A 62 -11.59 -3.75 -10.58
C ILE A 62 -10.35 -2.96 -10.14
N ILE A 63 -10.52 -1.92 -9.32
CA ILE A 63 -9.41 -1.11 -8.79
C ILE A 63 -8.48 -1.95 -7.90
N HIS A 64 -9.02 -2.96 -7.21
CA HIS A 64 -8.29 -3.87 -6.32
C HIS A 64 -7.61 -5.04 -7.05
N ILE A 65 -7.62 -5.03 -8.40
CA ILE A 65 -6.81 -5.95 -9.21
C ILE A 65 -5.51 -5.22 -9.59
N PRO A 66 -4.34 -5.89 -9.62
CA PRO A 66 -3.06 -5.21 -9.87
C PRO A 66 -3.05 -4.35 -11.13
N THR A 67 -3.62 -4.83 -12.22
CA THR A 67 -3.75 -4.06 -13.46
C THR A 67 -4.57 -2.79 -13.25
N GLY A 68 -5.70 -2.88 -12.56
CA GLY A 68 -6.56 -1.74 -12.23
C GLY A 68 -5.83 -0.72 -11.37
N SER A 69 -5.14 -1.16 -10.32
CA SER A 69 -4.35 -0.28 -9.46
C SER A 69 -3.24 0.43 -10.23
N VAL A 70 -2.53 -0.28 -11.12
CA VAL A 70 -1.47 0.31 -11.96
C VAL A 70 -2.03 1.35 -12.94
N ILE A 71 -3.20 1.09 -13.54
CA ILE A 71 -3.88 2.08 -14.40
C ILE A 71 -4.23 3.33 -13.60
N VAL A 72 -4.82 3.17 -12.41
CA VAL A 72 -5.16 4.30 -11.52
C VAL A 72 -3.91 5.08 -11.11
N ALA A 73 -2.82 4.40 -10.73
CA ALA A 73 -1.53 5.04 -10.44
C ALA A 73 -0.98 5.81 -11.65
N GLY A 74 -1.11 5.25 -12.87
CA GLY A 74 -0.78 5.93 -14.12
C GLY A 74 -1.55 7.23 -14.29
N MET A 75 -2.87 7.19 -14.11
CA MET A 75 -3.74 8.37 -14.17
C MET A 75 -3.37 9.42 -13.11
N MET A 76 -3.19 9.00 -11.85
CA MET A 76 -2.81 9.87 -10.75
C MET A 76 -1.43 10.50 -10.98
N SER A 77 -0.48 9.78 -11.57
CA SER A 77 0.86 10.29 -11.86
C SER A 77 0.86 11.46 -12.84
N MET A 78 -0.17 11.59 -13.69
CA MET A 78 -0.30 12.71 -14.63
C MET A 78 -0.53 14.06 -13.94
N LEU A 79 -0.94 14.06 -12.67
CA LEU A 79 -1.13 15.25 -11.85
C LEU A 79 0.19 15.86 -11.36
N PHE A 80 1.32 15.17 -11.55
CA PHE A 80 2.63 15.58 -11.05
C PHE A 80 3.54 16.04 -12.19
N PRO A 81 4.43 17.04 -11.96
CA PRO A 81 5.42 17.45 -12.95
C PRO A 81 6.35 16.29 -13.35
N GLU A 82 6.86 15.55 -12.36
CA GLU A 82 7.73 14.38 -12.57
C GLU A 82 6.90 13.08 -12.68
N LYS A 83 6.06 12.98 -13.73
CA LYS A 83 5.08 11.88 -13.92
C LYS A 83 5.68 10.48 -13.74
N LYS A 84 6.84 10.22 -14.36
CA LYS A 84 7.52 8.91 -14.26
C LYS A 84 7.92 8.58 -12.83
N LYS A 85 8.46 9.57 -12.10
CA LYS A 85 8.89 9.40 -10.71
C LYS A 85 7.69 9.15 -9.80
N ALA A 86 6.62 9.94 -9.97
CA ALA A 86 5.38 9.73 -9.23
C ALA A 86 4.79 8.33 -9.48
N PHE A 87 4.76 7.89 -10.74
CA PHE A 87 4.31 6.55 -11.11
C PHE A 87 5.14 5.45 -10.43
N LEU A 88 6.47 5.58 -10.39
CA LEU A 88 7.34 4.60 -9.73
C LEU A 88 7.08 4.54 -8.21
N PHE A 89 6.90 5.68 -7.54
CA PHE A 89 6.58 5.70 -6.12
C PHE A 89 5.18 5.15 -5.83
N PHE A 90 4.16 5.48 -6.64
CA PHE A 90 2.85 4.82 -6.53
C PHE A 90 2.96 3.31 -6.73
N GLY A 91 3.73 2.88 -7.73
CA GLY A 91 3.98 1.47 -8.02
C GLY A 91 4.64 0.73 -6.86
N LEU A 92 5.62 1.35 -6.20
CA LEU A 92 6.21 0.78 -4.97
C LEU A 92 5.14 0.58 -3.89
N GLY A 93 4.26 1.56 -3.69
CA GLY A 93 3.14 1.44 -2.76
C GLY A 93 2.22 0.28 -3.10
N ILE A 94 1.82 0.16 -4.37
CA ILE A 94 0.99 -0.94 -4.87
C ILE A 94 1.65 -2.30 -4.61
N ILE A 95 2.96 -2.42 -4.86
CA ILE A 95 3.71 -3.65 -4.59
C ILE A 95 3.65 -4.01 -3.10
N THR A 96 3.84 -3.02 -2.20
CA THR A 96 3.76 -3.27 -0.76
C THR A 96 2.37 -3.75 -0.33
N HIS A 97 1.32 -3.18 -0.92
CA HIS A 97 -0.07 -3.58 -0.65
C HIS A 97 -0.30 -5.05 -1.02
N TYR A 98 -0.06 -5.43 -2.28
CA TYR A 98 -0.29 -6.80 -2.73
C TYR A 98 0.64 -7.82 -2.05
N SER A 99 1.83 -7.40 -1.62
CA SER A 99 2.73 -8.26 -0.83
C SER A 99 2.16 -8.59 0.54
N LEU A 100 1.36 -7.70 1.13
CA LEU A 100 0.65 -7.97 2.39
C LEU A 100 -0.64 -8.74 2.13
N ASP A 101 -1.38 -8.39 1.10
CA ASP A 101 -2.63 -9.07 0.79
C ASP A 101 -2.40 -10.54 0.41
N ILE A 102 -1.32 -10.89 -0.29
CA ILE A 102 -1.06 -12.29 -0.63
C ILE A 102 -0.88 -13.17 0.62
N ILE A 103 -0.51 -12.57 1.77
CA ILE A 103 -0.36 -13.26 3.05
C ILE A 103 -1.74 -13.51 3.70
N LEU A 104 -2.74 -12.66 3.39
CA LEU A 104 -4.07 -12.68 3.97
C LEU A 104 -4.98 -13.76 3.36
N GLU A 105 -5.73 -14.43 4.23
CA GLU A 105 -6.90 -15.21 3.88
C GLU A 105 -8.08 -14.27 3.59
N HIS A 106 -8.58 -14.33 2.36
CA HIS A 106 -9.70 -13.52 1.90
C HIS A 106 -11.01 -14.31 1.91
N VAL A 107 -12.09 -13.67 2.37
CA VAL A 107 -13.42 -14.30 2.47
C VAL A 107 -14.06 -14.55 1.10
N SER A 108 -13.72 -13.75 0.08
CA SER A 108 -14.31 -13.81 -1.27
C SER A 108 -13.39 -14.48 -2.32
N GLY A 109 -12.38 -15.24 -1.89
CA GLY A 109 -11.32 -15.77 -2.76
C GLY A 109 -10.09 -14.86 -2.83
N GLY A 110 -9.01 -15.37 -3.41
CA GLY A 110 -7.69 -14.71 -3.41
C GLY A 110 -7.52 -13.64 -4.48
N ILE A 111 -6.30 -13.12 -4.61
CA ILE A 111 -5.97 -12.00 -5.51
C ILE A 111 -5.71 -12.49 -6.93
N TYR A 112 -6.29 -11.84 -7.93
CA TYR A 112 -6.00 -12.08 -9.34
C TYR A 112 -4.66 -11.43 -9.76
N LEU A 113 -3.55 -11.95 -9.23
CA LEU A 113 -2.22 -11.33 -9.34
C LEU A 113 -1.76 -11.13 -10.80
N LEU A 114 -2.09 -12.08 -11.67
CA LEU A 114 -1.60 -12.16 -13.06
C LEU A 114 -2.67 -11.79 -14.09
N PHE A 115 -3.77 -11.16 -13.68
CA PHE A 115 -4.77 -10.63 -14.61
C PHE A 115 -4.12 -9.59 -15.56
N PRO A 116 -4.49 -9.52 -16.85
CA PRO A 116 -5.50 -10.31 -17.57
C PRO A 116 -4.97 -11.62 -18.18
N PHE A 117 -3.72 -12.00 -17.93
CA PHE A 117 -3.11 -13.20 -18.52
C PHE A 117 -3.55 -14.50 -17.84
N SER A 118 -3.90 -14.43 -16.56
CA SER A 118 -4.47 -15.56 -15.81
C SER A 118 -5.56 -15.10 -14.86
N TRP A 119 -6.56 -15.96 -14.71
CA TRP A 119 -7.68 -15.83 -13.77
C TRP A 119 -7.45 -16.62 -12.48
N TRP A 120 -6.22 -17.08 -12.23
CA TRP A 120 -5.90 -17.74 -10.97
C TRP A 120 -5.83 -16.75 -9.81
N GLN A 121 -6.43 -17.16 -8.69
CA GLN A 121 -6.42 -16.42 -7.44
C GLN A 121 -5.27 -16.91 -6.55
N TRP A 122 -4.57 -15.99 -5.92
CA TRP A 122 -3.40 -16.26 -5.10
C TRP A 122 -3.63 -15.79 -3.66
N GLN A 123 -3.31 -16.65 -2.70
CA GLN A 123 -3.27 -16.35 -1.26
C GLN A 123 -2.44 -17.41 -0.52
N LEU A 124 -1.71 -17.02 0.51
CA LEU A 124 -0.89 -17.89 1.35
C LEU A 124 -1.62 -18.32 2.63
N GLN A 125 -2.69 -17.62 3.03
CA GLN A 125 -3.55 -17.98 4.16
C GLN A 125 -2.79 -18.03 5.50
N ILE A 126 -1.83 -17.14 5.71
CA ILE A 126 -1.00 -17.10 6.92
C ILE A 126 -1.75 -16.40 8.06
N THR A 127 -2.63 -15.48 7.73
CA THR A 127 -3.40 -14.67 8.69
C THR A 127 -4.77 -14.32 8.10
N ASN A 128 -5.69 -13.82 8.92
CA ASN A 128 -7.04 -13.46 8.50
C ASN A 128 -7.30 -11.97 8.75
N SER A 129 -8.27 -11.42 8.03
CA SER A 129 -8.76 -10.06 8.23
C SER A 129 -9.19 -9.71 9.66
N SER A 130 -9.52 -10.68 10.52
CA SER A 130 -9.88 -10.40 11.93
C SER A 130 -8.69 -10.38 12.88
N ASP A 131 -7.49 -10.69 12.40
CA ASP A 131 -6.27 -10.74 13.20
C ASP A 131 -5.63 -9.35 13.33
N TYR A 132 -5.59 -8.83 14.55
CA TYR A 132 -4.98 -7.53 14.86
C TYR A 132 -3.47 -7.63 15.16
N LEU A 133 -2.93 -8.84 15.29
CA LEU A 133 -1.53 -9.06 15.64
C LEU A 133 -0.62 -8.43 14.59
N ILE A 134 -0.94 -8.58 13.30
CA ILE A 134 -0.11 -8.03 12.22
C ILE A 134 -0.11 -6.51 12.22
N THR A 135 -1.26 -5.87 12.45
CA THR A 135 -1.31 -4.42 12.60
C THR A 135 -0.49 -3.97 13.80
N LEU A 136 -0.60 -4.65 14.94
CA LEU A 136 0.17 -4.31 16.13
C LEU A 136 1.68 -4.45 15.86
N LEU A 137 2.12 -5.53 15.22
CA LEU A 137 3.51 -5.75 14.84
C LEU A 137 4.01 -4.67 13.88
N ALA A 138 3.22 -4.31 12.87
CA ALA A 138 3.56 -3.25 11.92
C ALA A 138 3.72 -1.89 12.63
N LEU A 139 2.82 -1.55 13.56
CA LEU A 139 2.92 -0.31 14.34
C LEU A 139 4.12 -0.31 15.29
N CYS A 140 4.37 -1.41 16.00
CA CYS A 140 5.55 -1.56 16.84
C CYS A 140 6.85 -1.41 16.02
N LEU A 141 6.91 -2.04 14.85
CA LEU A 141 8.05 -1.94 13.96
C LEU A 141 8.22 -0.51 13.41
N ALA A 142 7.13 0.16 13.06
CA ALA A 142 7.16 1.56 12.64
C ALA A 142 7.71 2.46 13.76
N GLY A 143 7.28 2.24 15.02
CA GLY A 143 7.82 2.93 16.19
C GLY A 143 9.32 2.70 16.39
N LEU A 144 9.78 1.46 16.26
CA LEU A 144 11.20 1.13 16.36
C LEU A 144 12.03 1.80 15.26
N VAL A 145 11.58 1.73 14.01
CA VAL A 145 12.26 2.36 12.86
C VAL A 145 12.27 3.88 13.00
N TYR A 146 11.22 4.48 13.55
CA TYR A 146 11.19 5.90 13.90
C TYR A 146 12.27 6.26 14.92
N LEU A 147 12.34 5.53 16.03
CA LEU A 147 13.31 5.79 17.10
C LEU A 147 14.76 5.63 16.61
N VAL A 148 15.05 4.56 15.88
CA VAL A 148 16.38 4.32 15.29
C VAL A 148 16.71 5.38 14.26
N GLY A 149 15.78 5.70 13.36
CA GLY A 149 15.99 6.72 12.34
C GLY A 149 16.24 8.11 12.93
N ARG A 150 15.57 8.45 14.04
CA ARG A 150 15.81 9.71 14.76
C ARG A 150 17.26 9.82 15.24
N GLU A 151 17.82 8.72 15.75
CA GLU A 151 19.21 8.67 16.20
C GLU A 151 20.19 8.80 15.03
N ILE A 152 19.91 8.15 13.90
CA ILE A 152 20.73 8.26 12.68
C ILE A 152 20.74 9.70 12.16
N ASP A 153 19.58 10.35 12.11
CA ASP A 153 19.46 11.72 11.62
C ASP A 153 20.18 12.72 12.56
N ALA A 154 20.12 12.50 13.88
CA ALA A 154 20.85 13.30 14.85
C ALA A 154 22.37 13.22 14.63
N ASN A 155 22.90 12.02 14.39
CA ASN A 155 24.34 11.80 14.16
C ASN A 155 24.82 12.35 12.81
N LYS A 156 23.96 12.37 11.77
CA LYS A 156 24.27 13.01 10.48
C LYS A 156 24.36 14.54 10.58
N GLY A 157 23.66 15.16 11.52
CA GLY A 157 23.70 16.61 11.73
C GLY A 157 24.90 17.12 12.54
N THR A 158 25.69 16.22 13.13
CA THR A 158 26.86 16.54 13.96
C THR A 158 28.21 16.30 13.25
N ALA A 159 28.19 15.81 12.01
CA ALA A 159 29.36 15.58 11.16
C ALA A 159 29.50 16.68 10.10
#